data_AF-E4XMH7-F1
#
_entry.id   AF-E4XMH7-F1
#
_cell.length_a   1.000
_cell.length_b   1.000
_cell.length_c   1.000
_cell.angle_alpha   90.00
_cell.angle_beta   90.00
_cell.angle_gamma   90.00
#
_symmetry.space_group_name_H-M   'P 1'
#
loop_
_entity.id
_entity.type
_entity.pdbx_description
1 polymer ?
#
loop_
_entity_poly.entity_id
_entity_poly.type
_entity_poly.pdbx_seq_one_letter_code
_entity_poly.pdbx_strand_id
1 'polypeptide(L)'
;MWTIMIWLLFAVESATDLAIRDEAIRPKVAAGTCVDEEIGLKCDAFCYADYIDCKNNCQDSGCERVCLSEYTRCYEDCPCFSNCLDGCLGCPNPICSCSSPQTSNPYFKQCVKEANQNFSNCTEICGPGTKCYDECIDGFRAATNMCPCNDGCPKGCPCDNGFICQPYITAMCDYTDDYSFIISGDGKYQENRYYQSPNNQLYGSAFAILNDEVYIFGSNVASARNRISKIVGCSIIELEIKLLRDVYADYSSLVTVPEIKDEVVICGGFDKSCESFDGENSIILSSTKVLHKRGCMALYEGQATLVGGETSRVEALALSGWQDEPSHPVSNVQRQACVSVSNGIISAGGYDGSNDIKDVYLFRKEEWTVVGQLKEDHRDATMIAFDYFFMVFSGITSPYSVERADWNGNQVTSSEVLRNTTTCYRPIVFETLPNQCEDFCSQDFCFV
;
A
#
# COMPACT_ATOMS: atom_id res chain seq x y z
N MET A 1 37.16 -47.35 -37.00
CA MET A 1 36.47 -47.93 -35.83
C MET A 1 36.83 -47.22 -34.51
N TRP A 2 38.05 -46.69 -34.35
CA TRP A 2 38.47 -45.95 -33.15
C TRP A 2 37.93 -44.50 -33.02
N THR A 3 37.60 -43.83 -34.13
CA THR A 3 37.06 -42.46 -34.12
C THR A 3 35.59 -42.36 -33.70
N ILE A 4 34.81 -43.45 -33.81
CA ILE A 4 33.39 -43.46 -33.42
C ILE A 4 33.23 -43.68 -31.90
N MET A 5 34.15 -44.42 -31.25
CA MET A 5 34.13 -44.61 -29.79
C MET A 5 34.47 -43.32 -29.01
N ILE A 6 35.32 -42.45 -29.56
CA ILE A 6 35.69 -41.19 -28.89
C ILE A 6 34.52 -40.20 -28.87
N TRP A 7 33.74 -40.08 -29.95
CA TRP A 7 32.55 -39.23 -29.98
C TRP A 7 31.41 -39.73 -29.07
N LEU A 8 31.27 -41.05 -28.92
CA LEU A 8 30.32 -41.64 -27.97
C LEU A 8 30.76 -41.42 -26.50
N LEU A 9 32.06 -41.46 -26.20
CA LEU A 9 32.58 -41.16 -24.86
C LEU A 9 32.38 -39.69 -24.48
N PHE A 10 32.73 -38.74 -25.36
CA PHE A 10 32.51 -37.30 -25.10
C PHE A 10 31.03 -36.91 -24.98
N ALA A 11 30.13 -37.54 -25.75
CA ALA A 11 28.69 -37.28 -25.67
C ALA A 11 28.05 -37.87 -24.40
N VAL A 12 28.55 -39.01 -23.91
CA VAL A 12 28.11 -39.60 -22.64
C VAL A 12 28.61 -38.77 -21.45
N GLU A 13 29.86 -38.30 -21.50
CA GLU A 13 30.47 -37.49 -20.45
C GLU A 13 29.77 -36.11 -20.31
N SER A 14 29.38 -35.48 -21.43
CA SER A 14 28.61 -34.22 -21.39
C SER A 14 27.18 -34.41 -20.88
N ALA A 15 26.54 -35.55 -21.18
CA ALA A 15 25.19 -35.84 -20.70
C ALA A 15 25.17 -36.18 -19.21
N THR A 16 26.19 -36.89 -18.70
CA THR A 16 26.33 -37.17 -17.27
C THR A 16 26.67 -35.91 -16.47
N ASP A 17 27.52 -35.02 -16.98
CA ASP A 17 27.83 -33.74 -16.30
C ASP A 17 26.61 -32.80 -16.25
N LEU A 18 25.77 -32.80 -17.30
CA LEU A 18 24.51 -32.06 -17.31
C LEU A 18 23.51 -32.65 -16.29
N ALA A 19 23.39 -33.98 -16.21
CA ALA A 19 22.49 -34.64 -15.27
C ALA A 19 22.93 -34.45 -13.79
N ILE A 20 24.23 -34.50 -13.50
CA ILE A 20 24.78 -34.26 -12.16
C ILE A 20 24.59 -32.80 -11.73
N ARG A 21 24.73 -31.85 -12.66
CA ARG A 21 24.41 -30.44 -12.38
C ARG A 21 22.92 -30.23 -12.13
N ASP A 22 22.06 -30.88 -12.90
CA ASP A 22 20.61 -30.79 -12.74
C ASP A 22 20.14 -31.37 -11.39
N GLU A 23 20.71 -32.50 -10.95
CA GLU A 23 20.46 -33.07 -9.61
C GLU A 23 21.00 -32.21 -8.46
N ALA A 24 22.13 -31.53 -8.64
CA ALA A 24 22.68 -30.63 -7.61
C ALA A 24 21.84 -29.35 -7.44
N ILE A 25 21.20 -28.90 -8.52
CA ILE A 25 20.48 -27.62 -8.58
C ILE A 25 18.98 -27.81 -8.26
N ARG A 26 18.38 -28.93 -8.70
CA ARG A 26 16.95 -29.24 -8.54
C ARG A 26 16.73 -30.64 -7.94
N PRO A 27 17.36 -30.97 -6.80
CA PRO A 27 17.38 -32.34 -6.28
C PRO A 27 15.99 -32.93 -6.06
N LYS A 28 15.01 -32.11 -5.65
CA LYS A 28 13.63 -32.57 -5.41
C LYS A 28 12.76 -32.63 -6.66
N VAL A 29 13.03 -31.78 -7.65
CA VAL A 29 12.38 -31.83 -8.97
C VAL A 29 12.86 -33.07 -9.71
N ALA A 30 14.17 -33.32 -9.74
CA ALA A 30 14.75 -34.53 -10.32
C ALA A 30 14.22 -35.82 -9.66
N ALA A 31 13.90 -35.77 -8.36
CA ALA A 31 13.29 -36.86 -7.61
C ALA A 31 11.75 -36.94 -7.73
N GLY A 32 11.08 -35.94 -8.33
CA GLY A 32 9.60 -35.88 -8.42
C GLY A 32 8.90 -35.80 -7.05
N THR A 33 9.52 -35.14 -6.08
CA THR A 33 9.04 -35.10 -4.68
C THR A 33 8.61 -33.71 -4.21
N CYS A 34 8.80 -32.68 -5.03
CA CYS A 34 8.41 -31.33 -4.66
C CYS A 34 6.95 -31.06 -4.99
N VAL A 35 6.20 -30.53 -4.02
CA VAL A 35 4.76 -30.23 -4.19
C VAL A 35 4.53 -29.06 -5.16
N ASP A 36 5.48 -28.12 -5.23
CA ASP A 36 5.40 -26.91 -6.05
C ASP A 36 6.23 -27.00 -7.35
N GLU A 37 6.47 -28.21 -7.86
CA GLU A 37 7.33 -28.44 -9.03
C GLU A 37 6.90 -27.61 -10.25
N GLU A 38 5.60 -27.58 -10.57
CA GLU A 38 5.09 -26.80 -11.72
C GLU A 38 5.42 -25.31 -11.58
N ILE A 39 5.36 -24.77 -10.36
CA ILE A 39 5.63 -23.37 -10.08
C ILE A 39 7.12 -23.09 -10.13
N GLY A 40 7.94 -24.01 -9.62
CA GLY A 40 9.39 -23.97 -9.77
C GLY A 40 9.81 -23.90 -11.24
N LEU A 41 9.19 -24.72 -12.10
CA LEU A 41 9.46 -24.72 -13.53
C LEU A 41 8.98 -23.45 -14.23
N LYS A 42 7.82 -22.91 -13.86
CA LYS A 42 7.35 -21.59 -14.36
C LYS A 42 8.33 -20.48 -13.96
N CYS A 43 8.78 -20.48 -12.70
CA CYS A 43 9.78 -19.53 -12.20
C CYS A 43 11.08 -19.57 -13.00
N ASP A 44 11.64 -20.77 -13.24
CA ASP A 44 12.85 -20.94 -14.05
C ASP A 44 12.65 -20.47 -15.51
N ALA A 45 11.51 -20.79 -16.12
CA ALA A 45 11.18 -20.31 -17.46
C ALA A 45 11.18 -18.78 -17.55
N PHE A 46 10.72 -18.09 -16.50
CA PHE A 46 10.79 -16.63 -16.43
C PHE A 46 12.20 -16.10 -16.25
N CYS A 47 12.97 -16.67 -15.32
CA CYS A 47 14.37 -16.33 -15.14
C CYS A 47 15.14 -16.50 -16.47
N TYR A 48 14.82 -17.53 -17.23
CA TYR A 48 15.42 -17.79 -18.53
C TYR A 48 14.97 -16.78 -19.60
N ALA A 49 13.71 -16.34 -19.61
CA ALA A 49 13.24 -15.28 -20.50
C ALA A 49 13.99 -13.96 -20.24
N ASP A 50 14.10 -13.56 -18.97
CA ASP A 50 14.82 -12.34 -18.55
C ASP A 50 16.32 -12.43 -18.94
N TYR A 51 16.92 -13.62 -18.82
CA TYR A 51 18.28 -13.88 -19.30
C TYR A 51 18.43 -13.68 -20.81
N ILE A 52 17.50 -14.19 -21.61
CA ILE A 52 17.55 -14.03 -23.08
C ILE A 52 17.42 -12.56 -23.46
N ASP A 53 16.51 -11.82 -22.82
CA ASP A 53 16.35 -10.39 -23.07
C ASP A 53 17.58 -9.58 -22.65
N CYS A 54 18.15 -9.88 -21.48
CA CYS A 54 19.41 -9.28 -21.04
C CYS A 54 20.54 -9.56 -22.04
N LYS A 55 20.71 -10.83 -22.44
CA LYS A 55 21.75 -11.25 -23.38
C LYS A 55 21.61 -10.60 -24.76
N ASN A 56 20.40 -10.49 -25.28
CA ASN A 56 20.14 -9.87 -26.58
C ASN A 56 20.53 -8.37 -26.60
N ASN A 57 20.59 -7.73 -25.43
CA ASN A 57 20.99 -6.33 -25.26
C ASN A 57 22.49 -6.17 -24.92
N CYS A 58 23.25 -7.26 -24.80
CA CYS A 58 24.68 -7.21 -24.48
C CYS A 58 25.56 -6.89 -25.69
N GLN A 59 26.59 -6.08 -25.45
CA GLN A 59 27.59 -5.71 -26.47
C GLN A 59 28.93 -6.43 -26.31
N ASP A 60 29.17 -7.09 -25.17
CA ASP A 60 30.41 -7.81 -24.88
C ASP A 60 30.19 -9.01 -23.94
N SER A 61 31.22 -9.85 -23.82
CA SER A 61 31.22 -11.03 -22.97
C SER A 61 31.17 -10.73 -21.47
N GLY A 62 31.54 -9.52 -21.05
CA GLY A 62 31.43 -9.08 -19.66
C GLY A 62 29.97 -8.90 -19.26
N CYS A 63 29.18 -8.25 -20.11
CA CYS A 63 27.74 -8.12 -20.00
C CYS A 63 27.04 -9.49 -19.98
N GLU A 64 27.39 -10.40 -20.90
CA GLU A 64 26.79 -11.75 -20.94
C GLU A 64 27.01 -12.52 -19.63
N ARG A 65 28.18 -12.35 -19.00
CA ARG A 65 28.49 -12.98 -17.70
C ARG A 65 27.65 -12.39 -16.57
N VAL A 66 27.32 -11.09 -16.62
CA VAL A 66 26.38 -10.47 -15.66
C VAL A 66 24.99 -11.07 -15.82
N CYS A 67 24.47 -11.15 -17.05
CA CYS A 67 23.17 -11.76 -17.32
C CYS A 67 23.11 -13.22 -16.83
N LEU A 68 24.17 -14.01 -17.07
CA LEU A 68 24.24 -15.39 -16.59
C LEU A 68 24.28 -15.49 -15.06
N SER A 69 24.96 -14.55 -14.40
CA SER A 69 24.98 -14.48 -12.93
C SER A 69 23.60 -14.13 -12.37
N GLU A 70 22.88 -13.20 -13.00
CA GLU A 70 21.52 -12.83 -12.60
C GLU A 70 20.53 -13.97 -12.82
N TYR A 71 20.62 -14.67 -13.96
CA TYR A 71 19.86 -15.89 -14.22
C TYR A 71 20.09 -16.93 -13.12
N THR A 72 21.35 -17.16 -12.76
CA THR A 72 21.72 -18.14 -11.74
C THR A 72 21.07 -17.84 -10.41
N ARG A 73 21.22 -16.60 -9.93
CA ARG A 73 20.57 -16.17 -8.68
C ARG A 73 19.05 -16.31 -8.76
N CYS A 74 18.45 -15.91 -9.89
CA CYS A 74 17.00 -15.97 -10.08
C CYS A 74 16.46 -17.40 -9.98
N TYR A 75 17.04 -18.36 -10.73
CA TYR A 75 16.50 -19.72 -10.73
C TYR A 75 16.82 -20.46 -9.43
N GLU A 76 17.94 -20.18 -8.76
CA GLU A 76 18.28 -20.78 -7.46
C GLU A 76 17.26 -20.42 -6.38
N ASP A 77 16.69 -19.21 -6.48
CA ASP A 77 15.62 -18.70 -5.62
C ASP A 77 14.23 -19.25 -5.99
N CYS A 78 14.10 -20.03 -7.07
CA CYS A 78 12.82 -20.62 -7.44
C CYS A 78 12.38 -21.73 -6.48
N PRO A 79 11.06 -21.89 -6.26
CA PRO A 79 10.53 -23.00 -5.46
C PRO A 79 10.99 -24.34 -6.01
N CYS A 80 11.37 -25.26 -5.13
CA CYS A 80 11.96 -26.58 -5.42
C CYS A 80 13.43 -26.59 -5.85
N PHE A 81 14.11 -25.44 -5.87
CA PHE A 81 15.52 -25.31 -6.23
C PHE A 81 16.37 -25.08 -4.98
N SER A 82 17.68 -24.85 -5.16
CA SER A 82 18.67 -24.84 -4.09
C SER A 82 18.33 -23.95 -2.89
N ASN A 83 17.73 -22.77 -3.09
CA ASN A 83 17.39 -21.85 -2.00
C ASN A 83 15.97 -22.05 -1.45
N CYS A 84 15.13 -22.84 -2.14
CA CYS A 84 13.75 -23.13 -1.74
C CYS A 84 13.40 -24.63 -1.94
N LEU A 85 14.19 -25.52 -1.35
CA LEU A 85 14.07 -26.97 -1.54
C LEU A 85 12.70 -27.55 -1.14
N ASP A 86 12.00 -26.92 -0.20
CA ASP A 86 10.67 -27.34 0.27
C ASP A 86 9.52 -26.70 -0.54
N GLY A 87 9.81 -26.24 -1.76
CA GLY A 87 8.83 -25.56 -2.60
C GLY A 87 8.54 -24.18 -2.05
N CYS A 88 7.27 -23.86 -1.88
CA CYS A 88 6.82 -22.55 -1.41
C CYS A 88 6.70 -22.42 0.11
N LEU A 89 6.93 -23.50 0.85
CA LEU A 89 6.93 -23.45 2.29
C LEU A 89 8.14 -22.67 2.82
N GLY A 90 7.91 -21.46 3.34
CA GLY A 90 8.97 -20.59 3.87
C GLY A 90 9.90 -20.00 2.81
N CYS A 91 9.56 -20.16 1.53
CA CYS A 91 10.31 -19.56 0.43
C CYS A 91 9.87 -18.10 0.23
N PRO A 92 10.80 -17.12 0.24
CA PRO A 92 10.46 -15.71 0.06
C PRO A 92 10.16 -15.33 -1.39
N ASN A 93 10.22 -16.29 -2.34
CA ASN A 93 10.01 -16.00 -3.76
C ASN A 93 8.56 -15.53 -4.01
N PRO A 94 8.35 -14.36 -4.66
CA PRO A 94 7.02 -13.79 -4.90
C PRO A 94 6.04 -14.73 -5.64
N ILE A 95 6.56 -15.61 -6.50
CA ILE A 95 5.74 -16.56 -7.26
C ILE A 95 5.02 -17.56 -6.35
N CYS A 96 5.47 -17.72 -5.10
CA CYS A 96 4.83 -18.62 -4.14
C CYS A 96 3.45 -18.18 -3.70
N SER A 97 3.10 -16.91 -3.89
CA SER A 97 1.70 -16.47 -3.80
C SER A 97 0.78 -17.26 -4.75
N CYS A 98 1.31 -17.84 -5.82
CA CYS A 98 0.61 -18.64 -6.81
C CYS A 98 0.57 -20.16 -6.54
N SER A 99 1.09 -20.64 -5.41
CA SER A 99 0.99 -22.07 -5.02
C SER A 99 -0.43 -22.52 -4.77
N SER A 100 -1.23 -21.69 -4.12
CA SER A 100 -2.64 -21.96 -3.88
C SER A 100 -3.43 -20.66 -3.98
N PRO A 101 -3.52 -20.04 -5.16
CA PRO A 101 -3.95 -18.66 -5.31
C PRO A 101 -5.39 -18.46 -4.81
N GLN A 102 -6.23 -19.50 -4.92
CA GLN A 102 -7.59 -19.57 -4.39
C GLN A 102 -7.67 -19.30 -2.87
N THR A 103 -6.61 -19.57 -2.10
CA THR A 103 -6.57 -19.43 -0.64
C THR A 103 -5.54 -18.41 -0.17
N SER A 104 -4.39 -18.32 -0.84
CA SER A 104 -3.25 -17.50 -0.42
C SER A 104 -3.12 -16.16 -1.14
N ASN A 105 -3.70 -16.00 -2.34
CA ASN A 105 -3.51 -14.80 -3.14
C ASN A 105 -4.74 -13.89 -3.11
N PRO A 106 -4.69 -12.75 -2.39
CA PRO A 106 -5.83 -11.87 -2.24
C PRO A 106 -6.21 -11.17 -3.55
N TYR A 107 -5.24 -10.84 -4.41
CA TYR A 107 -5.51 -10.25 -5.72
C TYR A 107 -6.17 -11.22 -6.68
N PHE A 108 -5.78 -12.50 -6.65
CA PHE A 108 -6.46 -13.54 -7.42
C PHE A 108 -7.92 -13.70 -6.98
N LYS A 109 -8.16 -13.82 -5.66
CA LYS A 109 -9.53 -13.91 -5.11
C LYS A 109 -10.39 -12.73 -5.55
N GLN A 110 -9.84 -11.53 -5.44
CA GLN A 110 -10.51 -10.30 -5.86
C GLN A 110 -10.82 -10.27 -7.36
N CYS A 111 -9.84 -10.62 -8.20
CA CYS A 111 -10.03 -10.71 -9.65
C CYS A 111 -11.13 -11.71 -10.04
N VAL A 112 -11.14 -12.89 -9.42
CA VAL A 112 -12.18 -13.91 -9.64
C VAL A 112 -13.54 -13.43 -9.13
N LYS A 113 -13.60 -12.70 -8.00
CA LYS A 113 -14.82 -12.06 -7.49
C LYS A 113 -15.40 -11.07 -8.50
N GLU A 114 -14.58 -10.16 -9.03
CA GLU A 114 -14.99 -9.19 -10.05
C GLU A 114 -15.46 -9.90 -11.35
N ALA A 115 -14.74 -10.93 -11.78
CA ALA A 115 -15.15 -11.72 -12.95
C ALA A 115 -16.51 -12.40 -12.73
N ASN A 116 -16.76 -12.96 -11.53
CA ASN A 116 -18.05 -13.56 -11.17
C ASN A 116 -19.18 -12.53 -11.12
N GLN A 117 -18.94 -11.34 -10.58
CA GLN A 117 -19.93 -10.25 -10.56
C GLN A 117 -20.31 -9.83 -11.99
N ASN A 118 -19.30 -9.65 -12.86
CA ASN A 118 -19.52 -9.33 -14.27
C ASN A 118 -20.29 -10.43 -15.01
N PHE A 119 -19.97 -11.70 -14.72
CA PHE A 119 -20.71 -12.83 -15.25
C PHE A 119 -22.17 -12.84 -14.80
N SER A 120 -22.44 -12.64 -13.51
CA SER A 120 -23.80 -12.56 -12.97
C SER A 120 -24.61 -11.48 -13.67
N ASN A 121 -24.08 -10.25 -13.71
CA ASN A 121 -24.70 -9.11 -14.37
C ASN A 121 -24.97 -9.37 -15.86
N CYS A 122 -24.06 -10.05 -16.55
CA CYS A 122 -24.23 -10.45 -17.95
C CYS A 122 -25.41 -11.43 -18.12
N THR A 123 -25.50 -12.44 -17.24
CA THR A 123 -26.55 -13.47 -17.33
C THR A 123 -27.94 -12.97 -16.94
N GLU A 124 -28.06 -11.96 -16.07
CA GLU A 124 -29.35 -11.42 -15.62
C GLU A 124 -30.19 -10.81 -16.75
N ILE A 125 -29.55 -10.33 -17.81
CA ILE A 125 -30.22 -9.71 -18.96
C ILE A 125 -30.44 -10.67 -20.14
N CYS A 126 -30.04 -11.94 -20.00
CA CYS A 126 -30.17 -12.92 -21.07
C CYS A 126 -31.61 -13.41 -21.25
N GLY A 127 -32.07 -13.46 -22.50
CA GLY A 127 -33.31 -14.13 -22.88
C GLY A 127 -33.19 -15.68 -22.85
N PRO A 128 -34.21 -16.42 -23.30
CA PRO A 128 -34.22 -17.89 -23.23
C PRO A 128 -33.25 -18.59 -24.21
N GLY A 129 -32.57 -17.84 -25.10
CA GLY A 129 -31.62 -18.40 -26.06
C GLY A 129 -30.23 -18.63 -25.43
N THR A 130 -29.52 -19.66 -25.88
CA THR A 130 -28.21 -20.06 -25.30
C THR A 130 -27.06 -19.13 -25.67
N LYS A 131 -27.14 -18.46 -26.83
CA LYS A 131 -26.04 -17.62 -27.35
C LYS A 131 -25.58 -16.54 -26.36
N CYS A 132 -26.51 -15.90 -25.66
CA CYS A 132 -26.17 -14.88 -24.66
C CYS A 132 -25.36 -15.48 -23.50
N TYR A 133 -25.77 -16.64 -23.00
CA TYR A 133 -25.05 -17.34 -21.92
C TYR A 133 -23.66 -17.80 -22.37
N ASP A 134 -23.53 -18.31 -23.60
CA ASP A 134 -22.24 -18.71 -24.15
C ASP A 134 -21.27 -17.51 -24.21
N GLU A 135 -21.74 -16.35 -24.67
CA GLU A 135 -20.96 -15.09 -24.68
C GLU A 135 -20.55 -14.64 -23.27
N CYS A 136 -21.46 -14.73 -22.27
CA CYS A 136 -21.12 -14.43 -20.88
C CYS A 136 -20.04 -15.38 -20.33
N ILE A 137 -20.15 -16.68 -20.62
CA ILE A 137 -19.16 -17.68 -20.18
C ILE A 137 -17.80 -17.41 -20.82
N ASP A 138 -17.76 -17.09 -22.10
CA ASP A 138 -16.51 -16.75 -22.79
C ASP A 138 -15.87 -15.48 -22.21
N GLY A 139 -16.67 -14.47 -21.89
CA GLY A 139 -16.22 -13.27 -21.17
C GLY A 139 -15.64 -13.59 -19.79
N PHE A 140 -16.31 -14.45 -19.02
CA PHE A 140 -15.81 -14.90 -17.72
C PHE A 140 -14.48 -15.66 -17.83
N ARG A 141 -14.35 -16.58 -18.80
CA ARG A 141 -13.10 -17.31 -19.05
C ARG A 141 -11.97 -16.37 -19.45
N ALA A 142 -12.25 -15.41 -20.33
CA ALA A 142 -11.26 -14.41 -20.73
C ALA A 142 -10.79 -13.56 -19.55
N ALA A 143 -11.72 -13.09 -18.71
CA ALA A 143 -11.40 -12.30 -17.53
C ALA A 143 -10.60 -13.09 -16.49
N THR A 144 -11.03 -14.32 -16.18
CA THR A 144 -10.33 -15.18 -15.21
C THR A 144 -8.95 -15.61 -15.70
N ASN A 145 -8.77 -15.82 -17.00
CA ASN A 145 -7.46 -16.10 -17.60
C ASN A 145 -6.44 -14.99 -17.32
N MET A 146 -6.90 -13.74 -17.20
CA MET A 146 -6.06 -12.57 -16.92
C MET A 146 -5.85 -12.29 -15.43
N CYS A 147 -6.42 -13.11 -14.53
CA CYS A 147 -6.19 -12.98 -13.10
C CYS A 147 -4.75 -13.34 -12.71
N PRO A 148 -4.21 -12.74 -11.63
CA PRO A 148 -2.89 -13.08 -11.11
C PRO A 148 -2.77 -14.59 -10.85
N CYS A 149 -1.68 -15.22 -11.24
CA CYS A 149 -1.44 -16.66 -11.14
C CYS A 149 -2.18 -17.56 -12.16
N ASN A 150 -2.90 -17.00 -13.14
CA ASN A 150 -3.41 -17.74 -14.32
C ASN A 150 -2.56 -17.48 -15.58
N ASP A 151 -2.87 -18.15 -16.69
CA ASP A 151 -2.05 -18.14 -17.91
C ASP A 151 -1.77 -16.75 -18.49
N GLY A 152 -2.70 -15.79 -18.34
CA GLY A 152 -2.53 -14.40 -18.75
C GLY A 152 -1.69 -13.55 -17.78
N CYS A 153 -1.49 -14.00 -16.54
CA CYS A 153 -0.62 -13.37 -15.56
C CYS A 153 0.05 -14.40 -14.62
N PRO A 154 0.95 -15.25 -15.15
CA PRO A 154 1.42 -16.43 -14.44
C PRO A 154 2.38 -16.14 -13.26
N LYS A 155 3.02 -14.96 -13.24
CA LYS A 155 3.89 -14.52 -12.13
C LYS A 155 3.09 -13.99 -10.92
N GLY A 156 1.77 -13.81 -11.06
CA GLY A 156 0.99 -13.02 -10.12
C GLY A 156 1.23 -11.52 -10.32
N CYS A 157 0.98 -10.72 -9.29
CA CYS A 157 1.15 -9.27 -9.38
C CYS A 157 2.63 -8.85 -9.32
N PRO A 158 3.06 -7.85 -10.13
CA PRO A 158 2.27 -7.07 -11.10
C PRO A 158 2.00 -7.81 -12.43
N CYS A 159 0.87 -7.51 -13.06
CA CYS A 159 0.46 -8.09 -14.36
C CYS A 159 0.59 -7.07 -15.49
N ASP A 160 1.30 -7.42 -16.57
CA ASP A 160 1.52 -6.50 -17.71
C ASP A 160 0.27 -6.26 -18.57
N ASN A 161 -0.57 -7.28 -18.75
CA ASN A 161 -1.69 -7.28 -19.71
C ASN A 161 -2.97 -7.91 -19.15
N GLY A 162 -3.39 -7.53 -17.95
CA GLY A 162 -4.54 -8.16 -17.31
C GLY A 162 -5.09 -7.38 -16.11
N PHE A 163 -5.29 -8.10 -15.01
CA PHE A 163 -5.74 -7.50 -13.76
C PHE A 163 -4.77 -6.41 -13.28
N ILE A 164 -5.31 -5.23 -12.95
CA ILE A 164 -4.49 -4.10 -12.50
C ILE A 164 -4.16 -4.32 -11.03
N CYS A 165 -2.92 -4.71 -10.76
CA CYS A 165 -2.38 -4.87 -9.42
C CYS A 165 -2.12 -3.50 -8.79
N GLN A 166 -3.17 -2.96 -8.18
CA GLN A 166 -3.20 -1.64 -7.57
C GLN A 166 -3.24 -1.74 -6.04
N PRO A 167 -2.83 -0.69 -5.31
CA PRO A 167 -3.04 -0.64 -3.88
C PRO A 167 -4.53 -0.65 -3.56
N TYR A 168 -4.88 -1.22 -2.42
CA TYR A 168 -6.19 -1.10 -1.82
C TYR A 168 -6.04 -0.33 -0.52
N ILE A 169 -6.97 0.60 -0.27
CA ILE A 169 -6.88 1.52 0.85
C ILE A 169 -8.10 1.30 1.73
N THR A 170 -7.87 0.99 3.01
CA THR A 170 -8.94 1.03 4.01
C THR A 170 -9.09 2.46 4.47
N ALA A 171 -10.34 2.94 4.54
CA ALA A 171 -10.72 4.16 5.23
C ALA A 171 -11.69 3.81 6.36
N MET A 172 -11.26 4.03 7.60
CA MET A 172 -12.09 3.81 8.79
C MET A 172 -12.79 5.10 9.18
N CYS A 173 -14.12 5.06 9.12
CA CYS A 173 -15.01 6.18 9.42
C CYS A 173 -15.68 5.95 10.77
N ASP A 174 -15.96 7.03 11.49
CA ASP A 174 -16.43 6.95 12.88
C ASP A 174 -17.69 7.82 13.15
N TYR A 175 -18.14 8.61 12.18
CA TYR A 175 -19.15 9.65 12.47
C TYR A 175 -20.61 9.17 12.45
N THR A 176 -21.01 8.23 11.58
CA THR A 176 -22.47 7.92 11.42
C THR A 176 -22.86 6.48 11.18
N ASP A 177 -21.94 5.59 10.78
CA ASP A 177 -22.27 4.21 10.42
C ASP A 177 -21.12 3.27 10.82
N ASP A 178 -21.45 2.08 11.32
CA ASP A 178 -20.51 1.06 11.85
C ASP A 178 -19.58 0.44 10.78
N TYR A 179 -19.48 1.03 9.60
CA TYR A 179 -18.77 0.47 8.46
C TYR A 179 -17.62 1.37 8.04
N SER A 180 -16.41 0.82 8.14
CA SER A 180 -15.28 1.27 7.35
C SER A 180 -15.51 0.85 5.90
N PHE A 181 -14.68 1.31 4.97
CA PHE A 181 -14.70 0.80 3.61
C PHE A 181 -13.30 0.60 3.08
N ILE A 182 -13.19 -0.26 2.08
CA ILE A 182 -11.99 -0.40 1.27
C ILE A 182 -12.27 0.22 -0.10
N ILE A 183 -11.27 0.82 -0.71
CA ILE A 183 -11.32 1.34 -2.08
C ILE A 183 -10.05 0.94 -2.84
N SER A 184 -10.18 0.57 -4.11
CA SER A 184 -9.03 0.35 -4.98
C SER A 184 -8.37 1.67 -5.38
N GLY A 185 -7.07 1.64 -5.71
CA GLY A 185 -6.32 2.82 -6.14
C GLY A 185 -6.88 3.53 -7.38
N ASP A 186 -7.61 2.83 -8.25
CA ASP A 186 -8.36 3.40 -9.38
C ASP A 186 -9.82 3.76 -9.07
N GLY A 187 -10.29 3.47 -7.86
CA GLY A 187 -11.64 3.76 -7.40
C GLY A 187 -12.76 2.92 -8.01
N LYS A 188 -12.45 1.94 -8.87
CA LYS A 188 -13.49 1.11 -9.51
C LYS A 188 -14.09 0.06 -8.57
N TYR A 189 -13.33 -0.33 -7.54
CA TYR A 189 -13.79 -1.24 -6.51
C TYR A 189 -13.93 -0.50 -5.19
N GLN A 190 -15.10 -0.66 -4.56
CA GLN A 190 -15.35 -0.17 -3.21
C GLN A 190 -16.32 -1.12 -2.51
N GLU A 191 -16.01 -1.48 -1.27
CA GLU A 191 -16.90 -2.29 -0.44
C GLU A 191 -16.76 -1.93 1.04
N ASN A 192 -17.83 -2.15 1.81
CA ASN A 192 -17.81 -1.96 3.25
C ASN A 192 -16.92 -3.00 3.93
N ARG A 193 -16.31 -2.60 5.05
CA ARG A 193 -15.46 -3.41 5.91
C ARG A 193 -15.85 -3.18 7.36
N TYR A 194 -15.84 -4.26 8.12
CA TYR A 194 -16.14 -4.21 9.54
C TYR A 194 -14.87 -4.42 10.35
N TYR A 195 -14.60 -3.47 11.23
CA TYR A 195 -13.56 -3.58 12.25
C TYR A 195 -14.22 -3.51 13.61
N GLN A 196 -13.90 -4.47 14.47
CA GLN A 196 -14.34 -4.46 15.84
C GLN A 196 -13.65 -3.30 16.57
N SER A 197 -14.42 -2.27 16.87
CA SER A 197 -13.97 -1.08 17.58
C SER A 197 -14.67 -0.98 18.93
N PRO A 198 -13.93 -0.72 20.03
CA PRO A 198 -14.56 -0.27 21.26
C PRO A 198 -15.27 1.08 21.04
N ASN A 199 -16.48 1.21 21.58
CA ASN A 199 -17.32 2.41 21.37
C ASN A 199 -16.56 3.71 21.63
N ASN A 200 -16.63 4.66 20.67
CA ASN A 200 -16.02 6.00 20.69
C ASN A 200 -14.47 6.04 20.67
N GLN A 201 -13.79 4.94 20.31
CA GLN A 201 -12.32 4.92 20.27
C GLN A 201 -11.73 5.53 18.99
N LEU A 202 -12.50 5.64 17.91
CA LEU A 202 -12.02 6.23 16.65
C LEU A 202 -12.32 7.73 16.56
N TYR A 203 -13.34 8.21 17.29
CA TYR A 203 -13.75 9.60 17.25
C TYR A 203 -12.67 10.56 17.73
N GLY A 204 -12.17 11.37 16.81
CA GLY A 204 -11.12 12.35 17.07
C GLY A 204 -9.77 11.73 17.40
N SER A 205 -9.53 10.50 16.96
CA SER A 205 -8.28 9.79 17.12
C SER A 205 -7.35 10.05 15.94
N ALA A 206 -6.06 10.16 16.21
CA ALA A 206 -5.04 10.28 15.17
C ALA A 206 -4.43 8.90 14.90
N PHE A 207 -3.70 8.72 13.80
CA PHE A 207 -3.10 7.42 13.49
C PHE A 207 -1.76 7.58 12.78
N ALA A 208 -0.90 6.56 12.93
CA ALA A 208 0.34 6.41 12.17
C ALA A 208 0.60 4.94 11.87
N ILE A 209 1.40 4.69 10.84
CA ILE A 209 1.92 3.36 10.50
C ILE A 209 3.31 3.24 11.08
N LEU A 210 3.53 2.28 11.96
CA LEU A 210 4.79 2.07 12.66
C LEU A 210 5.16 0.58 12.56
N ASN A 211 6.31 0.25 11.97
CA ASN A 211 6.73 -1.14 11.69
C ASN A 211 5.63 -1.95 10.96
N ASP A 212 5.06 -1.37 9.89
CA ASP A 212 3.96 -1.95 9.09
C ASP A 212 2.64 -2.19 9.85
N GLU A 213 2.48 -1.59 11.03
CA GLU A 213 1.31 -1.76 11.87
C GLU A 213 0.57 -0.43 12.10
N VAL A 214 -0.76 -0.48 12.10
CA VAL A 214 -1.60 0.70 12.28
C VAL A 214 -1.78 0.99 13.77
N TYR A 215 -1.20 2.09 14.24
CA TYR A 215 -1.39 2.61 15.58
C TYR A 215 -2.39 3.77 15.59
N ILE A 216 -3.21 3.83 16.63
CA ILE A 216 -4.27 4.81 16.84
C ILE A 216 -3.99 5.53 18.16
N PHE A 217 -3.96 6.86 18.11
CA PHE A 217 -3.50 7.73 19.19
C PHE A 217 -4.60 8.69 19.63
N GLY A 218 -4.85 8.70 20.94
CA GLY A 218 -5.80 9.61 21.56
C GLY A 218 -7.25 9.36 21.19
N SER A 219 -8.10 10.35 21.50
CA SER A 219 -9.55 10.35 21.26
C SER A 219 -10.12 11.73 21.59
N ASN A 220 -11.31 12.07 21.09
CA ASN A 220 -12.04 13.25 21.53
C ASN A 220 -12.51 13.14 23.01
N VAL A 221 -12.63 11.91 23.52
CA VAL A 221 -13.04 11.64 24.91
C VAL A 221 -11.89 11.99 25.87
N ALA A 222 -12.14 12.93 26.78
CA ALA A 222 -11.10 13.48 27.66
C ALA A 222 -10.32 12.43 28.49
N SER A 223 -10.97 11.36 28.95
CA SER A 223 -10.34 10.26 29.70
C SER A 223 -9.59 9.25 28.82
N ALA A 224 -9.53 9.49 27.50
CA ALA A 224 -8.93 8.63 26.49
C ALA A 224 -7.91 9.35 25.60
N ARG A 225 -7.63 10.64 25.83
CA ARG A 225 -6.75 11.46 24.98
C ARG A 225 -5.30 11.00 24.93
N ASN A 226 -4.83 10.26 25.92
CA ASN A 226 -3.46 9.75 25.94
C ASN A 226 -3.37 8.23 25.71
N ARG A 227 -4.45 7.60 25.26
CA ARG A 227 -4.47 6.16 24.98
C ARG A 227 -3.80 5.86 23.65
N ILE A 228 -3.22 4.67 23.58
CA ILE A 228 -2.63 4.10 22.37
C ILE A 228 -3.38 2.81 22.08
N SER A 229 -3.71 2.60 20.82
CA SER A 229 -4.39 1.40 20.34
C SER A 229 -3.73 0.94 19.06
N LYS A 230 -3.97 -0.31 18.69
CA LYS A 230 -3.42 -0.89 17.48
C LYS A 230 -4.44 -1.79 16.81
N ILE A 231 -4.43 -1.84 15.49
CA ILE A 231 -5.22 -2.80 14.72
C ILE A 231 -4.50 -4.15 14.73
N VAL A 232 -5.18 -5.19 15.22
CA VAL A 232 -4.70 -6.58 15.19
C VAL A 232 -5.78 -7.42 14.52
N GLY A 233 -5.48 -7.94 13.33
CA GLY A 233 -6.47 -8.58 12.48
C GLY A 233 -7.58 -7.60 12.11
N CYS A 234 -8.80 -7.85 12.59
CA CYS A 234 -9.97 -7.01 12.36
C CYS A 234 -10.48 -6.34 13.63
N SER A 235 -9.64 -6.24 14.67
CA SER A 235 -10.01 -5.66 15.97
C SER A 235 -9.05 -4.55 16.37
N ILE A 236 -9.58 -3.52 17.02
CA ILE A 236 -8.79 -2.46 17.65
C ILE A 236 -8.53 -2.87 19.11
N ILE A 237 -7.26 -2.97 19.47
CA ILE A 237 -6.82 -3.37 20.80
C ILE A 237 -6.15 -2.16 21.47
N GLU A 238 -6.66 -1.75 22.64
CA GLU A 238 -6.02 -0.74 23.49
C GLU A 238 -4.76 -1.33 24.15
N LEU A 239 -3.67 -0.59 24.12
CA LEU A 239 -2.40 -0.97 24.73
C LEU A 239 -2.30 -0.42 26.16
N GLU A 240 -1.50 -1.08 27.02
CA GLU A 240 -1.29 -0.61 28.39
C GLU A 240 -0.43 0.66 28.46
N ILE A 241 0.43 0.84 27.47
CA ILE A 241 1.27 2.03 27.28
C ILE A 241 0.42 3.24 26.90
N LYS A 242 0.83 4.41 27.40
CA LYS A 242 0.12 5.67 27.22
C LYS A 242 1.08 6.76 26.77
N LEU A 243 0.54 7.67 25.98
CA LEU A 243 1.20 8.92 25.65
C LEU A 243 1.46 9.75 26.91
N LEU A 244 2.53 10.54 26.89
CA LEU A 244 2.85 11.47 27.96
C LEU A 244 1.99 12.73 27.85
N ARG A 245 1.40 12.98 26.67
CA ARG A 245 0.53 14.12 26.39
C ARG A 245 -0.83 13.67 25.86
N ASP A 246 -1.78 14.59 25.96
CA ASP A 246 -3.10 14.41 25.37
C ASP A 246 -3.03 14.66 23.87
N VAL A 247 -3.50 13.69 23.10
CA VAL A 247 -3.70 13.79 21.66
C VAL A 247 -5.20 13.87 21.38
N TYR A 248 -5.55 14.88 20.61
CA TYR A 248 -6.85 15.01 19.97
C TYR A 248 -6.58 15.34 18.52
N ALA A 249 -7.05 14.47 17.61
CA ALA A 249 -6.67 14.54 16.21
C ALA A 249 -6.85 15.94 15.64
N ASP A 250 -7.95 16.63 15.95
CA ASP A 250 -8.27 17.95 15.34
C ASP A 250 -7.19 18.99 15.61
N TYR A 251 -6.39 18.78 16.65
CA TYR A 251 -5.39 19.73 17.10
C TYR A 251 -3.99 19.14 16.95
N SER A 252 -3.86 17.84 16.73
CA SER A 252 -2.56 17.16 16.75
C SER A 252 -2.13 16.80 15.34
N SER A 253 -0.82 16.83 15.11
CA SER A 253 -0.22 16.39 13.87
C SER A 253 0.87 15.38 14.20
N LEU A 254 0.99 14.35 13.38
CA LEU A 254 1.95 13.28 13.63
C LEU A 254 2.42 12.64 12.33
N VAL A 255 3.60 12.06 12.35
CA VAL A 255 4.21 11.34 11.22
C VAL A 255 5.15 10.28 11.74
N THR A 256 5.29 9.18 11.00
CA THR A 256 6.34 8.18 11.27
C THR A 256 7.64 8.61 10.61
N VAL A 257 8.71 8.67 11.39
CA VAL A 257 10.06 9.04 10.97
C VAL A 257 10.93 7.78 10.89
N PRO A 258 11.48 7.42 9.72
CA PRO A 258 12.22 6.17 9.52
C PRO A 258 13.72 6.24 9.91
N GLU A 259 14.14 7.05 10.89
CA GLU A 259 15.56 7.26 11.17
C GLU A 259 16.13 6.22 12.16
N ILE A 260 16.87 5.22 11.64
CA ILE A 260 17.52 4.08 12.35
C ILE A 260 16.55 3.07 12.99
N LYS A 261 15.49 3.54 13.65
CA LYS A 261 14.34 2.77 14.13
C LYS A 261 13.10 3.65 13.90
N ASP A 262 12.06 3.09 13.29
CA ASP A 262 10.83 3.84 13.07
C ASP A 262 10.29 4.37 14.41
N GLU A 263 9.97 5.66 14.45
CA GLU A 263 9.27 6.28 15.57
C GLU A 263 8.18 7.22 15.05
N VAL A 264 7.09 7.34 15.80
CA VAL A 264 6.03 8.30 15.51
C VAL A 264 6.33 9.59 16.25
N VAL A 265 6.59 10.67 15.52
CA VAL A 265 6.66 12.03 16.09
C VAL A 265 5.25 12.57 16.18
N ILE A 266 4.85 12.99 17.37
CA ILE A 266 3.50 13.45 17.70
C ILE A 266 3.62 14.84 18.33
N CYS A 267 2.93 15.82 17.75
CA CYS A 267 2.86 17.17 18.30
C CYS A 267 1.40 17.56 18.54
N GLY A 268 1.08 17.98 19.77
CA GLY A 268 -0.27 18.33 20.19
C GLY A 268 -0.53 19.82 20.09
N GLY A 269 -1.30 20.28 19.11
CA GLY A 269 -1.59 21.69 18.85
C GLY A 269 -2.61 22.36 19.77
N PHE A 270 -2.74 21.89 21.02
CA PHE A 270 -3.23 22.73 22.12
C PHE A 270 -2.10 23.53 22.77
N ASP A 271 -0.86 23.05 22.65
CA ASP A 271 0.35 23.74 23.06
C ASP A 271 1.49 23.47 22.06
N LYS A 272 2.73 23.75 22.44
CA LYS A 272 3.91 23.58 21.58
C LYS A 272 4.64 22.28 21.85
N SER A 273 4.07 21.38 22.64
CA SER A 273 4.75 20.16 23.07
C SER A 273 4.68 19.07 22.01
N CYS A 274 5.75 18.30 21.95
CA CYS A 274 5.87 17.14 21.09
C CYS A 274 6.46 15.97 21.89
N GLU A 275 6.16 14.76 21.45
CA GLU A 275 6.74 13.52 21.93
C GLU A 275 7.02 12.60 20.75
N SER A 276 7.94 11.63 20.91
CA SER A 276 8.04 10.51 20.00
C SER A 276 7.59 9.22 20.66
N PHE A 277 7.16 8.26 19.86
CA PHE A 277 6.73 6.94 20.28
C PHE A 277 7.34 5.86 19.38
N ASP A 278 8.08 4.91 19.96
CA ASP A 278 8.86 3.90 19.21
C ASP A 278 8.23 2.50 19.19
N GLY A 279 6.95 2.41 19.58
CA GLY A 279 6.21 1.15 19.70
C GLY A 279 6.14 0.62 21.14
N GLU A 280 7.07 1.06 22.00
CA GLU A 280 7.19 0.59 23.38
C GLU A 280 7.19 1.75 24.38
N ASN A 281 7.86 2.85 24.07
CA ASN A 281 8.09 3.96 24.96
C ASN A 281 7.76 5.29 24.27
N SER A 282 7.31 6.25 25.08
CA SER A 282 7.16 7.65 24.64
C SER A 282 8.20 8.54 25.32
N ILE A 283 8.80 9.46 24.56
CA ILE A 283 9.78 10.42 25.06
C ILE A 283 9.40 11.84 24.68
N ILE A 284 9.61 12.80 25.59
CA ILE A 284 9.34 14.22 25.31
C ILE A 284 10.42 14.77 24.37
N LEU A 285 9.98 15.45 23.32
CA LEU A 285 10.84 16.16 22.37
C LEU A 285 10.91 17.66 22.68
N SER A 286 11.78 18.38 21.96
CA SER A 286 11.79 19.85 21.99
C SER A 286 10.44 20.41 21.54
N SER A 287 10.01 21.51 22.16
CA SER A 287 8.80 22.22 21.73
C SER A 287 9.00 22.98 20.43
N THR A 288 7.93 23.07 19.64
CA THR A 288 7.88 23.92 18.43
C THR A 288 8.04 25.39 18.79
N LYS A 289 8.44 26.23 17.84
CA LYS A 289 8.57 27.67 18.04
C LYS A 289 7.20 28.34 18.05
N VAL A 290 6.26 27.86 17.24
CA VAL A 290 4.87 28.34 17.18
C VAL A 290 3.84 27.24 17.44
N LEU A 291 2.59 27.63 17.70
CA LEU A 291 1.49 26.69 17.85
C LEU A 291 0.97 26.30 16.46
N HIS A 292 0.97 25.01 16.14
CA HIS A 292 0.49 24.44 14.87
C HIS A 292 -0.92 23.83 15.01
N LYS A 293 -1.87 24.61 15.53
CA LYS A 293 -3.21 24.11 15.84
C LYS A 293 -3.98 23.79 14.55
N ARG A 294 -4.45 22.55 14.39
CA ARG A 294 -5.09 22.06 13.15
C ARG A 294 -4.13 22.12 11.95
N GLY A 295 -2.83 22.03 12.20
CA GLY A 295 -1.84 21.81 11.14
C GLY A 295 -1.83 20.36 10.69
N CYS A 296 -0.90 20.06 9.79
CA CYS A 296 -0.59 18.69 9.39
C CYS A 296 0.92 18.46 9.50
N MET A 297 1.35 17.20 9.48
CA MET A 297 2.76 16.82 9.53
C MET A 297 3.05 15.80 8.44
N ALA A 298 4.20 15.94 7.78
CA ALA A 298 4.71 15.02 6.78
C ALA A 298 6.23 14.98 6.84
N LEU A 299 6.87 14.12 6.04
CA LEU A 299 8.32 14.03 5.96
C LEU A 299 8.86 14.95 4.86
N TYR A 300 9.84 15.77 5.22
CA TYR A 300 10.69 16.48 4.28
C TYR A 300 12.13 16.05 4.52
N GLU A 301 12.78 15.48 3.49
CA GLU A 301 14.14 14.94 3.60
C GLU A 301 14.34 13.96 4.77
N GLY A 302 13.30 13.17 5.08
CA GLY A 302 13.29 12.21 6.18
C GLY A 302 13.00 12.80 7.56
N GLN A 303 12.79 14.12 7.67
CA GLN A 303 12.53 14.80 8.94
C GLN A 303 11.04 15.10 9.12
N ALA A 304 10.54 14.96 10.35
CA ALA A 304 9.20 15.38 10.71
C ALA A 304 9.03 16.89 10.49
N THR A 305 8.09 17.28 9.64
CA THR A 305 7.87 18.68 9.25
C THR A 305 6.41 19.06 9.44
N LEU A 306 6.17 20.03 10.31
CA LEU A 306 4.87 20.62 10.60
C LEU A 306 4.55 21.72 9.59
N VAL A 307 3.35 21.68 9.01
CA VAL A 307 2.87 22.66 8.04
C VAL A 307 1.61 23.35 8.58
N GLY A 308 1.67 24.67 8.74
CA GLY A 308 0.51 25.51 9.03
C GLY A 308 -0.18 25.25 10.36
N GLY A 309 -1.49 25.52 10.45
CA GLY A 309 -2.31 25.33 11.64
C GLY A 309 -2.57 26.62 12.42
N GLU A 310 -3.61 27.35 12.03
CA GLU A 310 -3.90 28.72 12.50
C GLU A 310 -2.69 29.68 12.28
N THR A 311 -1.82 29.34 11.32
CA THR A 311 -0.59 30.03 10.91
C THR A 311 -0.17 29.57 9.52
N SER A 312 0.78 30.26 8.88
CA SER A 312 1.47 29.80 7.67
C SER A 312 2.86 29.22 7.93
N ARG A 313 3.31 29.21 9.19
CA ARG A 313 4.65 28.75 9.55
C ARG A 313 4.83 27.27 9.25
N VAL A 314 6.05 26.92 8.89
CA VAL A 314 6.49 25.55 8.65
C VAL A 314 7.72 25.32 9.53
N GLU A 315 7.75 24.21 10.25
CA GLU A 315 8.87 23.87 11.12
C GLU A 315 9.30 22.42 10.89
N ALA A 316 10.60 22.17 10.75
CA ALA A 316 11.17 20.82 10.61
C ALA A 316 11.97 20.42 11.86
N LEU A 317 11.83 19.17 12.28
CA LEU A 317 12.54 18.63 13.45
C LEU A 317 13.96 18.21 13.07
N ALA A 318 14.95 19.00 13.52
CA ALA A 318 16.36 18.66 13.41
C ALA A 318 16.92 18.18 14.77
N LEU A 319 18.16 17.67 14.77
CA LEU A 319 18.87 17.28 16.00
C LEU A 319 19.01 18.42 17.03
N SER A 320 19.05 19.67 16.56
CA SER A 320 19.08 20.86 17.42
C SER A 320 17.69 21.34 17.89
N GLY A 321 16.64 20.55 17.61
CA GLY A 321 15.24 20.90 17.79
C GLY A 321 14.63 21.55 16.53
N TRP A 322 13.39 22.01 16.67
CA TRP A 322 12.61 22.60 15.56
C TRP A 322 13.31 23.79 14.90
N GLN A 323 13.40 23.75 13.56
CA GLN A 323 13.94 24.81 12.72
C GLN A 323 12.84 25.40 11.84
N ASP A 324 12.99 26.68 11.46
CA ASP A 324 12.02 27.33 10.59
C ASP A 324 12.29 26.93 9.13
N GLU A 325 11.22 26.57 8.44
CA GLU A 325 11.20 26.38 7.00
C GLU A 325 10.46 27.55 6.32
N PRO A 326 10.59 27.71 4.99
CA PRO A 326 9.80 28.64 4.21
C PRO A 326 8.30 28.50 4.50
N SER A 327 7.67 29.61 4.87
CA SER A 327 6.24 29.64 5.21
C SER A 327 5.38 29.20 4.03
N HIS A 328 4.27 28.51 4.33
CA HIS A 328 3.24 28.15 3.37
C HIS A 328 2.67 29.43 2.70
N PRO A 329 2.33 29.40 1.38
CA PRO A 329 1.84 30.58 0.66
C PRO A 329 0.52 31.15 1.21
N VAL A 330 -0.34 30.27 1.72
CA VAL A 330 -1.59 30.65 2.40
C VAL A 330 -1.29 31.05 3.85
N SER A 331 -1.63 32.28 4.21
CA SER A 331 -1.29 32.93 5.49
C SER A 331 -1.86 32.25 6.74
N ASN A 332 -2.95 31.50 6.58
CA ASN A 332 -3.67 30.85 7.68
C ASN A 332 -4.24 29.51 7.21
N VAL A 333 -3.36 28.63 6.72
CA VAL A 333 -3.75 27.30 6.27
C VAL A 333 -4.04 26.42 7.49
N GLN A 334 -5.28 25.99 7.67
CA GLN A 334 -5.69 25.10 8.76
C GLN A 334 -6.61 24.00 8.24
N ARG A 335 -6.63 22.86 8.95
CA ARG A 335 -7.46 21.69 8.63
C ARG A 335 -7.21 21.13 7.21
N GLN A 336 -6.05 21.44 6.64
CA GLN A 336 -5.54 20.83 5.43
C GLN A 336 -5.02 19.43 5.72
N ALA A 337 -4.91 18.61 4.69
CA ALA A 337 -4.17 17.38 4.75
C ALA A 337 -2.81 17.57 4.07
N CYS A 338 -1.80 16.85 4.54
CA CYS A 338 -0.54 16.73 3.83
C CYS A 338 0.00 15.32 3.89
N VAL A 339 0.86 15.01 2.93
CA VAL A 339 1.47 13.70 2.76
C VAL A 339 2.88 13.84 2.22
N SER A 340 3.75 12.93 2.65
CA SER A 340 5.11 12.79 2.16
C SER A 340 5.10 12.23 0.74
N VAL A 341 5.91 12.80 -0.14
CA VAL A 341 6.21 12.23 -1.46
C VAL A 341 7.73 12.15 -1.64
N SER A 342 8.19 11.37 -2.61
CA SER A 342 9.63 11.10 -2.84
C SER A 342 10.50 12.35 -2.99
N ASN A 343 9.90 13.50 -3.32
CA ASN A 343 10.61 14.75 -3.56
C ASN A 343 10.09 15.94 -2.75
N GLY A 344 9.31 15.73 -1.69
CA GLY A 344 8.80 16.82 -0.88
C GLY A 344 7.53 16.51 -0.10
N ILE A 345 6.77 17.55 0.20
CA ILE A 345 5.48 17.46 0.89
C ILE A 345 4.38 18.03 -0.01
N ILE A 346 3.31 17.27 -0.18
CA ILE A 346 2.07 17.78 -0.78
C ILE A 346 1.15 18.27 0.33
N SER A 347 0.64 19.49 0.21
CA SER A 347 -0.40 20.09 1.05
C SER A 347 -1.62 20.37 0.19
N ALA A 348 -2.79 19.88 0.59
CA ALA A 348 -4.02 20.04 -0.17
C ALA A 348 -5.25 20.19 0.72
N GLY A 349 -6.26 20.89 0.21
CA GLY A 349 -7.48 21.16 0.97
C GLY A 349 -7.30 22.20 2.08
N GLY A 350 -8.20 22.17 3.05
CA GLY A 350 -8.18 23.02 4.23
C GLY A 350 -8.96 24.33 4.07
N TYR A 351 -8.67 25.27 4.97
CA TYR A 351 -9.38 26.54 5.12
C TYR A 351 -8.38 27.67 5.38
N ASP A 352 -8.53 28.81 4.70
CA ASP A 352 -7.62 29.96 4.82
C ASP A 352 -8.04 30.98 5.90
N GLY A 353 -9.13 30.71 6.64
CA GLY A 353 -9.76 31.66 7.56
C GLY A 353 -10.97 32.41 6.97
N SER A 354 -11.21 32.28 5.66
CA SER A 354 -12.36 32.86 4.95
C SER A 354 -13.02 31.85 4.00
N ASN A 355 -12.23 31.11 3.21
CA ASN A 355 -12.67 30.18 2.18
C ASN A 355 -12.00 28.82 2.34
N ASP A 356 -12.69 27.77 1.89
CA ASP A 356 -12.09 26.45 1.71
C ASP A 356 -11.11 26.49 0.51
N ILE A 357 -10.03 25.71 0.60
CA ILE A 357 -8.90 25.76 -0.32
C ILE A 357 -8.94 24.54 -1.24
N LYS A 358 -8.80 24.76 -2.56
CA LYS A 358 -8.65 23.69 -3.55
C LYS A 358 -7.25 23.56 -4.11
N ASP A 359 -6.43 24.60 -4.00
CA ASP A 359 -5.06 24.57 -4.51
C ASP A 359 -4.27 23.45 -3.85
N VAL A 360 -3.51 22.72 -4.68
CA VAL A 360 -2.54 21.72 -4.24
C VAL A 360 -1.17 22.36 -4.28
N TYR A 361 -0.48 22.36 -3.14
CA TYR A 361 0.84 22.95 -2.97
C TYR A 361 1.89 21.85 -2.80
N LEU A 362 3.03 22.00 -3.48
CA LEU A 362 4.23 21.18 -3.26
C LEU A 362 5.29 22.02 -2.58
N PHE A 363 5.78 21.55 -1.44
CA PHE A 363 7.01 22.03 -0.81
C PHE A 363 8.18 21.14 -1.22
N ARG A 364 9.16 21.71 -1.93
CA ARG A 364 10.33 20.99 -2.42
C ARG A 364 11.49 21.97 -2.60
N LYS A 365 12.69 21.58 -2.17
CA LYS A 365 13.91 22.40 -2.27
C LYS A 365 13.69 23.79 -1.67
N GLU A 366 13.10 23.84 -0.48
CA GLU A 366 12.83 25.09 0.25
C GLU A 366 11.91 26.06 -0.52
N GLU A 367 11.10 25.58 -1.46
CA GLU A 367 10.16 26.41 -2.21
C GLU A 367 8.76 25.79 -2.24
N TRP A 368 7.75 26.66 -2.12
CA TRP A 368 6.35 26.30 -2.28
C TRP A 368 5.87 26.65 -3.69
N THR A 369 5.24 25.69 -4.35
CA THR A 369 4.67 25.88 -5.69
C THR A 369 3.24 25.36 -5.73
N VAL A 370 2.36 26.06 -6.46
CA VAL A 370 1.03 25.53 -6.78
C VAL A 370 1.21 24.53 -7.92
N VAL A 371 0.83 23.28 -7.68
CA VAL A 371 1.07 22.15 -8.58
C VAL A 371 -0.21 21.53 -9.12
N GLY A 372 -1.37 22.06 -8.76
CA GLY A 372 -2.67 21.58 -9.20
C GLY A 372 -3.81 22.17 -8.39
N GLN A 373 -5.02 21.69 -8.67
CA GLN A 373 -6.22 22.00 -7.90
C GLN A 373 -7.06 20.75 -7.74
N LEU A 374 -7.67 20.60 -6.57
CA LEU A 374 -8.72 19.63 -6.31
C LEU A 374 -10.02 20.06 -7.01
N LYS A 375 -10.89 19.09 -7.31
CA LYS A 375 -12.23 19.32 -7.86
C LYS A 375 -13.19 19.79 -6.79
N GLU A 376 -13.13 19.17 -5.60
CA GLU A 376 -13.97 19.51 -4.46
C GLU A 376 -13.18 20.15 -3.31
N ASP A 377 -13.91 20.78 -2.40
CA ASP A 377 -13.35 21.37 -1.20
C ASP A 377 -13.19 20.28 -0.13
N HIS A 378 -11.98 20.10 0.38
CA HIS A 378 -11.65 19.07 1.37
C HIS A 378 -11.08 19.69 2.64
N ARG A 379 -11.94 20.01 3.60
CA ARG A 379 -11.53 20.46 4.94
C ARG A 379 -11.67 19.34 5.95
N ASP A 380 -10.71 19.18 6.86
CA ASP A 380 -10.69 18.05 7.79
C ASP A 380 -10.65 16.70 7.03
N ALA A 381 -9.76 16.62 6.03
CA ALA A 381 -9.54 15.43 5.22
C ALA A 381 -8.31 14.65 5.69
N THR A 382 -8.09 13.47 5.10
CA THR A 382 -6.88 12.67 5.30
C THR A 382 -6.31 12.26 3.94
N MET A 383 -4.98 12.24 3.82
CA MET A 383 -4.29 11.95 2.57
C MET A 383 -3.38 10.74 2.70
N ILE A 384 -3.30 10.00 1.60
CA ILE A 384 -2.31 8.94 1.38
C ILE A 384 -1.75 9.11 -0.04
N ALA A 385 -0.46 8.85 -0.21
CA ALA A 385 0.22 9.03 -1.48
C ALA A 385 0.90 7.73 -1.91
N PHE A 386 0.95 7.55 -3.22
CA PHE A 386 1.66 6.51 -3.93
C PHE A 386 2.54 7.19 -5.01
N ASP A 387 3.36 6.40 -5.70
CA ASP A 387 4.34 6.94 -6.66
C ASP A 387 3.73 7.83 -7.75
N TYR A 388 2.53 7.47 -8.23
CA TYR A 388 1.90 8.09 -9.41
C TYR A 388 0.56 8.76 -9.14
N PHE A 389 0.09 8.76 -7.89
CA PHE A 389 -1.14 9.45 -7.51
C PHE A 389 -1.21 9.63 -5.99
N PHE A 390 -2.09 10.51 -5.54
CA PHE A 390 -2.49 10.58 -4.15
C PHE A 390 -4.02 10.61 -4.05
N MET A 391 -4.53 10.25 -2.87
CA MET A 391 -5.96 10.26 -2.59
C MET A 391 -6.24 11.15 -1.38
N VAL A 392 -7.27 11.98 -1.51
CA VAL A 392 -7.80 12.85 -0.46
C VAL A 392 -9.14 12.25 0.00
N PHE A 393 -9.15 11.67 1.20
CA PHE A 393 -10.33 11.05 1.77
C PHE A 393 -11.13 12.07 2.58
N SER A 394 -12.38 12.24 2.16
CA SER A 394 -13.52 12.92 2.78
C SER A 394 -13.22 14.02 3.81
N GLY A 395 -13.83 15.18 3.60
CA GLY A 395 -13.81 16.29 4.54
C GLY A 395 -15.19 16.72 5.00
N ILE A 396 -15.28 17.62 5.98
CA ILE A 396 -16.55 18.19 6.48
C ILE A 396 -17.34 18.91 5.37
N THR A 397 -16.65 19.44 4.38
CA THR A 397 -17.20 20.12 3.20
C THR A 397 -17.65 19.15 2.11
N SER A 398 -17.02 17.98 2.03
CA SER A 398 -17.30 16.92 1.05
C SER A 398 -17.30 15.53 1.73
N PRO A 399 -18.31 15.21 2.56
CA PRO A 399 -18.35 13.99 3.38
C PRO A 399 -18.32 12.67 2.60
N TYR A 400 -18.81 12.69 1.37
CA TYR A 400 -19.01 11.53 0.49
C TYR A 400 -17.96 11.45 -0.62
N SER A 401 -16.83 12.13 -0.47
CA SER A 401 -15.87 12.36 -1.55
C SER A 401 -14.53 11.75 -1.19
N VAL A 402 -14.06 10.83 -2.02
CA VAL A 402 -12.67 10.41 -2.06
C VAL A 402 -12.11 10.91 -3.37
N GLU A 403 -11.18 11.87 -3.33
CA GLU A 403 -10.64 12.45 -4.55
C GLU A 403 -9.28 11.85 -4.88
N ARG A 404 -9.17 11.24 -6.06
CA ARG A 404 -7.91 10.71 -6.60
C ARG A 404 -7.28 11.75 -7.52
N ALA A 405 -6.03 12.11 -7.26
CA ALA A 405 -5.26 13.02 -8.09
C ALA A 405 -4.05 12.29 -8.69
N ASP A 406 -4.01 12.18 -10.02
CA ASP A 406 -2.85 11.66 -10.74
C ASP A 406 -1.67 12.61 -10.61
N TRP A 407 -0.51 12.05 -10.28
CA TRP A 407 0.70 12.76 -9.90
C TRP A 407 1.88 12.27 -10.73
N ASN A 408 2.62 13.19 -11.35
CA ASN A 408 3.81 12.83 -12.15
C ASN A 408 5.14 13.18 -11.46
N GLY A 409 5.12 13.48 -10.16
CA GLY A 409 6.28 13.99 -9.43
C GLY A 409 6.45 15.51 -9.48
N ASN A 410 5.71 16.24 -10.31
CA ASN A 410 5.82 17.70 -10.41
C ASN A 410 4.49 18.43 -10.35
N GLN A 411 3.43 17.85 -10.93
CA GLN A 411 2.12 18.45 -10.98
C GLN A 411 1.01 17.39 -10.97
N VAL A 412 -0.17 17.82 -10.55
CA VAL A 412 -1.41 17.07 -10.73
C VAL A 412 -1.74 17.07 -12.22
N THR A 413 -1.77 15.89 -12.84
CA THR A 413 -2.07 15.74 -14.28
C THR A 413 -3.56 15.54 -14.52
N SER A 414 -4.26 14.98 -13.54
CA SER A 414 -5.68 14.66 -13.60
C SER A 414 -6.23 14.55 -12.17
N SER A 415 -7.52 14.83 -11.97
CA SER A 415 -8.21 14.59 -10.70
C SER A 415 -9.59 14.02 -10.97
N GLU A 416 -10.02 13.07 -10.14
CA GLU A 416 -11.32 12.40 -10.20
C GLU A 416 -11.92 12.29 -8.80
N VAL A 417 -13.22 12.60 -8.69
CA VAL A 417 -13.98 12.44 -7.44
C VAL A 417 -14.65 11.08 -7.47
N LEU A 418 -14.14 10.18 -6.64
CA LEU A 418 -14.71 8.88 -6.34
C LEU A 418 -15.75 9.08 -5.23
N ARG A 419 -17.01 8.74 -5.50
CA ARG A 419 -18.09 8.91 -4.53
C ARG A 419 -18.08 7.76 -3.53
N ASN A 420 -18.10 8.09 -2.25
CA ASN A 420 -18.35 7.13 -1.17
C ASN A 420 -19.83 7.15 -0.76
N THR A 421 -20.33 6.03 -0.23
CA THR A 421 -21.70 5.89 0.27
C THR A 421 -21.88 6.34 1.73
N THR A 422 -20.78 6.50 2.46
CA THR A 422 -20.79 6.80 3.90
C THR A 422 -20.17 8.16 4.20
N THR A 423 -20.69 8.88 5.21
CA THR A 423 -20.05 10.12 5.66
C THR A 423 -18.78 9.80 6.43
N CYS A 424 -17.70 10.48 6.09
CA CYS A 424 -16.41 10.25 6.72
C CYS A 424 -15.70 11.58 6.95
N TYR A 425 -15.17 11.79 8.15
CA TYR A 425 -14.40 12.99 8.48
C TYR A 425 -13.10 12.53 9.11
N ARG A 426 -11.97 12.91 8.51
CA ARG A 426 -10.63 12.53 8.97
C ARG A 426 -10.49 11.02 9.24
N PRO A 427 -10.79 10.17 8.24
CA PRO A 427 -10.66 8.73 8.42
C PRO A 427 -9.24 8.33 8.80
N ILE A 428 -9.14 7.22 9.50
CA ILE A 428 -7.89 6.47 9.54
C ILE A 428 -7.73 5.79 8.18
N VAL A 429 -6.64 6.10 7.46
CA VAL A 429 -6.39 5.55 6.12
C VAL A 429 -5.07 4.79 6.07
N PHE A 430 -5.09 3.60 5.49
CA PHE A 430 -3.89 2.78 5.34
C PHE A 430 -4.03 1.80 4.18
N GLU A 431 -2.91 1.44 3.58
CA GLU A 431 -2.86 0.40 2.56
C GLU A 431 -3.15 -0.97 3.16
N THR A 432 -3.87 -1.81 2.42
CA THR A 432 -4.32 -3.12 2.87
C THR A 432 -4.43 -4.11 1.70
N LEU A 433 -4.64 -5.38 2.00
CA LEU A 433 -5.06 -6.37 1.01
C LEU A 433 -6.55 -6.23 0.67
N PRO A 434 -6.98 -6.58 -0.56
CA PRO A 434 -8.37 -6.43 -1.01
C PRO A 434 -9.38 -7.19 -0.14
N ASN A 435 -9.01 -8.36 0.39
CA ASN A 435 -9.89 -9.20 1.21
C ASN A 435 -9.75 -8.94 2.72
N GLN A 436 -9.04 -7.89 3.14
CA GLN A 436 -8.88 -7.58 4.55
C GLN A 436 -10.24 -7.33 5.20
N CYS A 437 -10.55 -8.08 6.26
CA CYS A 437 -11.79 -7.98 7.03
C CYS A 437 -13.08 -8.06 6.19
N GLU A 438 -13.03 -8.80 5.08
CA GLU A 438 -14.19 -9.10 4.23
C GLU A 438 -15.14 -10.09 4.93
N ASP A 439 -14.61 -11.19 5.47
CA ASP A 439 -15.37 -12.30 6.05
C ASP A 439 -15.53 -12.22 7.59
N PHE A 440 -15.53 -11.03 8.18
CA PHE A 440 -15.54 -10.93 9.64
C PHE A 440 -16.85 -11.42 10.25
N CYS A 441 -16.79 -12.64 10.80
CA CYS A 441 -17.70 -13.19 11.78
C CYS A 441 -17.09 -13.03 13.18
N SER A 442 -17.65 -12.15 14.01
CA SER A 442 -17.46 -12.28 15.47
C SER A 442 -18.30 -13.44 16.00
N GLN A 443 -17.99 -13.96 17.19
CA GLN A 443 -18.80 -15.01 17.84
C GLN A 443 -20.28 -14.63 17.97
N ASP A 444 -20.61 -13.34 17.89
CA ASP A 444 -21.95 -12.80 18.07
C ASP A 444 -22.59 -12.28 16.77
N PHE A 445 -21.85 -12.14 15.66
CA PHE A 445 -22.37 -11.54 14.44
C PHE A 445 -21.56 -11.90 13.19
N CYS A 446 -22.23 -12.35 12.13
CA CYS A 446 -21.69 -12.50 10.78
C CYS A 446 -22.39 -11.51 9.84
N PHE A 447 -21.61 -10.72 9.10
CA PHE A 447 -22.11 -10.10 7.89
C PHE A 447 -22.07 -11.14 6.77
N VAL A 448 -23.21 -11.38 6.12
CA VAL A 448 -23.35 -12.25 4.94
C VAL A 448 -23.64 -11.38 3.74
#